data_AF-A0A0R0M9M5-F1
#
_entry.id   AF-A0A0R0M9M5-F1
#
_cell.length_a   1.000
_cell.length_b   1.000
_cell.length_c   1.000
_cell.angle_alpha   90.00
_cell.angle_beta   90.00
_cell.angle_gamma   90.00
#
_symmetry.space_group_name_H-M   'P 1'
#
loop_
_entity.id
_entity.type
_entity.pdbx_description
1 polymer ?
#
loop_
_entity_poly.entity_id
_entity_poly.type
_entity_poly.pdbx_seq_one_letter_code
_entity_poly.pdbx_strand_id
1 'polypeptide(L)'
;IFAVKPLTFSCAGTVNSSFVKMSDFIKDYKPAGIQEIEISVTEPMDYRKLFTAIPLVAKLPMYINHIATISLEEQFLRLEYQGPEKGFKVFQGVLNSFLNNPQVKADLLLKLEFKFLSPIMVEGGEIRDLKKALERNPVDNLNLVAKVTY
;
A
#
# COMPACT_ATOMS: atom_id res chain seq x y z
N ILE A 1 15.84 -18.95 26.76
CA ILE A 1 15.88 -18.80 25.28
C ILE A 1 15.54 -17.35 24.99
N PHE A 2 16.48 -16.53 24.50
CA PHE A 2 16.17 -15.14 24.16
C PHE A 2 15.27 -15.14 22.92
N ALA A 3 14.04 -14.63 23.05
CA ALA A 3 13.14 -14.48 21.92
C ALA A 3 13.77 -13.50 20.91
N VAL A 4 14.00 -13.98 19.68
CA VAL A 4 14.53 -13.14 18.60
C VAL A 4 13.52 -12.05 18.31
N LYS A 5 13.95 -10.80 18.34
CA LYS A 5 13.06 -9.67 18.02
C LYS A 5 12.63 -9.76 16.55
N PRO A 6 11.33 -9.62 16.24
CA PRO A 6 10.82 -9.70 14.88
C PRO A 6 11.36 -8.53 14.04
N LEU A 7 11.85 -8.84 12.83
CA LEU A 7 12.33 -7.86 11.85
C LEU A 7 11.23 -7.38 10.90
N THR A 8 10.05 -7.99 10.97
CA THR A 8 8.94 -7.70 10.06
C THR A 8 7.63 -7.68 10.82
N PHE A 9 6.84 -6.64 10.57
CA PHE A 9 5.45 -6.53 10.95
C PHE A 9 4.57 -6.75 9.71
N SER A 10 3.45 -7.45 9.87
CA SER A 10 2.45 -7.61 8.81
C SER A 10 1.05 -7.64 9.42
N CYS A 11 0.12 -6.91 8.81
CA CYS A 11 -1.27 -6.89 9.22
C CYS A 11 -2.20 -6.59 8.05
N ALA A 12 -3.23 -7.42 7.90
CA ALA A 12 -4.40 -7.14 7.08
C ALA A 12 -5.53 -6.52 7.91
N GLY A 13 -6.24 -5.53 7.36
CA GLY A 13 -7.39 -4.88 7.98
C GLY A 13 -7.65 -3.48 7.42
N THR A 14 -8.47 -2.69 8.10
CA THR A 14 -8.67 -1.28 7.73
C THR A 14 -7.41 -0.46 7.98
N VAL A 15 -7.28 0.70 7.32
CA VAL A 15 -6.18 1.66 7.56
C VAL A 15 -5.95 1.89 9.05
N ASN A 16 -6.99 2.22 9.82
CA ASN A 16 -6.81 2.51 11.23
C ASN A 16 -6.34 1.27 12.03
N SER A 17 -6.96 0.11 11.81
CA SER A 17 -6.63 -1.12 12.55
C SER A 17 -5.19 -1.58 12.31
N SER A 18 -4.70 -1.49 11.07
CA SER A 18 -3.34 -1.90 10.70
C SER A 18 -2.29 -0.97 11.32
N PHE A 19 -2.53 0.34 11.32
CA PHE A 19 -1.61 1.30 11.95
C PHE A 19 -1.64 1.26 13.49
N VAL A 20 -2.78 0.97 14.11
CA VAL A 20 -2.87 0.72 15.56
C VAL A 20 -2.01 -0.49 15.94
N LYS A 21 -2.18 -1.62 15.24
CA LYS A 21 -1.36 -2.82 15.47
C LYS A 21 0.12 -2.59 15.21
N MET A 22 0.47 -1.76 14.22
CA MET A 22 1.87 -1.37 13.99
C MET A 22 2.42 -0.54 15.16
N SER A 23 1.61 0.37 15.72
CA SER A 23 2.00 1.14 16.91
C SER A 23 2.24 0.23 18.11
N ASP A 24 1.38 -0.75 18.34
CA ASP A 24 1.55 -1.69 19.44
C ASP A 24 2.80 -2.58 19.24
N PHE A 25 3.04 -3.04 18.01
CA PHE A 25 4.30 -3.72 17.65
C PHE A 25 5.53 -2.86 17.97
N ILE A 26 5.51 -1.57 17.64
CA ILE A 26 6.62 -0.64 17.93
C ILE A 26 6.83 -0.51 19.46
N LYS A 27 5.76 -0.42 20.25
CA LYS A 27 5.87 -0.32 21.72
C LYS A 27 6.43 -1.59 22.34
N ASP A 28 6.00 -2.74 21.86
CA ASP A 28 6.37 -4.05 22.41
C ASP A 28 7.83 -4.39 22.13
N TYR A 29 8.29 -4.18 20.88
CA TYR A 29 9.62 -4.62 20.45
C TYR A 29 10.68 -3.51 20.44
N LYS A 30 10.25 -2.24 20.42
CA LYS A 30 11.10 -1.04 20.39
C LYS A 30 12.15 -1.09 19.28
N PRO A 31 11.75 -1.20 18.00
CA PRO A 31 12.69 -1.06 16.89
C PRO A 31 13.27 0.36 16.85
N ALA A 32 14.53 0.46 16.44
CA ALA A 32 15.23 1.72 16.26
C ALA A 32 14.72 2.51 15.04
N GLY A 33 14.25 1.81 13.99
CA GLY A 33 13.76 2.45 12.78
C GLY A 33 12.96 1.54 11.87
N ILE A 34 12.40 2.14 10.82
CA ILE A 34 11.66 1.46 9.75
C ILE A 34 12.44 1.64 8.44
N GLN A 35 12.80 0.51 7.83
CA GLN A 35 13.59 0.46 6.60
C GLN A 35 12.70 0.44 5.35
N GLU A 36 11.53 -0.19 5.46
CA GLU A 36 10.61 -0.38 4.35
C GLU A 36 9.17 -0.45 4.84
N ILE A 37 8.24 0.11 4.06
CA ILE A 37 6.80 -0.05 4.23
C ILE A 37 6.21 -0.52 2.91
N GLU A 38 5.36 -1.53 2.97
CA GLU A 38 4.57 -1.99 1.84
C GLU A 38 3.09 -1.88 2.19
N ILE A 39 2.32 -1.36 1.25
CA ILE A 39 0.87 -1.25 1.34
C ILE A 39 0.29 -1.92 0.10
N SER A 40 -0.61 -2.89 0.28
CA SER A 40 -1.26 -3.55 -0.85
C SER A 40 -2.75 -3.75 -0.67
N VAL A 41 -3.47 -3.73 -1.79
CA VAL A 41 -4.91 -4.02 -1.87
C VAL A 41 -5.20 -4.87 -3.11
N THR A 42 -6.27 -5.66 -3.05
CA THR A 42 -6.72 -6.55 -4.13
C THR A 42 -8.17 -6.36 -4.51
N GLU A 43 -8.99 -5.78 -3.63
CA GLU A 43 -10.42 -5.58 -3.90
C GLU A 43 -10.66 -4.37 -4.82
N PRO A 44 -11.58 -4.42 -5.79
CA PRO A 44 -11.81 -3.32 -6.74
C PRO A 44 -12.11 -1.96 -6.09
N MET A 45 -12.87 -1.94 -5.00
CA MET A 45 -13.19 -0.70 -4.30
C MET A 45 -11.95 -0.14 -3.58
N ASP A 46 -11.23 -0.99 -2.86
CA ASP A 46 -10.01 -0.61 -2.14
C ASP A 46 -8.88 -0.21 -3.09
N TYR A 47 -8.77 -0.88 -4.23
CA TYR A 47 -7.90 -0.52 -5.34
C TYR A 47 -8.15 0.91 -5.79
N ARG A 48 -9.41 1.26 -6.10
CA ARG A 48 -9.77 2.61 -6.54
C ARG A 48 -9.47 3.65 -5.47
N LYS A 49 -9.81 3.35 -4.22
CA LYS A 49 -9.54 4.22 -3.07
C LYS A 49 -8.04 4.46 -2.90
N LEU A 50 -7.21 3.40 -2.90
CA LEU A 50 -5.76 3.51 -2.79
C LEU A 50 -5.15 4.27 -3.97
N PHE A 51 -5.68 4.09 -5.17
CA PHE A 51 -5.25 4.84 -6.36
C PHE A 51 -5.34 6.37 -6.13
N THR A 52 -6.41 6.84 -5.46
CA THR A 52 -6.57 8.27 -5.15
C THR A 52 -5.62 8.77 -4.06
N ALA A 53 -5.06 7.87 -3.24
CA ALA A 53 -4.09 8.23 -2.21
C ALA A 53 -2.65 8.35 -2.76
N ILE A 54 -2.35 7.75 -3.92
CA ILE A 54 -1.01 7.77 -4.55
C ILE A 54 -0.41 9.20 -4.64
N PRO A 55 -1.11 10.22 -5.17
CA PRO A 55 -0.54 11.57 -5.27
C PRO A 55 -0.24 12.21 -3.90
N LEU A 56 -0.94 11.78 -2.85
CA LEU A 56 -0.79 12.31 -1.49
C LEU A 56 0.46 11.77 -0.80
N VAL A 57 0.89 10.56 -1.18
CA VAL A 57 2.07 9.88 -0.64
C VAL A 57 3.30 9.98 -1.56
N ALA A 58 3.15 10.60 -2.74
CA ALA A 58 4.20 10.73 -3.76
C ALA A 58 5.43 11.56 -3.32
N LYS A 59 5.39 12.21 -2.16
CA LYS A 59 6.57 12.86 -1.55
C LYS A 59 7.57 11.85 -0.98
N LEU A 60 7.11 10.65 -0.65
CA LEU A 60 7.96 9.56 -0.19
C LEU A 60 8.56 8.82 -1.42
N PRO A 61 9.75 8.22 -1.29
CA PRO A 61 10.35 7.41 -2.35
C PRO A 61 9.51 6.14 -2.57
N MET A 62 8.52 6.25 -3.47
CA MET A 62 7.52 5.22 -3.71
C MET A 62 7.77 4.49 -5.03
N TYR A 63 7.72 3.17 -4.95
CA TYR A 63 7.72 2.26 -6.09
C TYR A 63 6.37 1.54 -6.13
N ILE A 64 5.80 1.38 -7.32
CA ILE A 64 4.49 0.77 -7.53
C ILE A 64 4.72 -0.57 -8.21
N ASN A 65 4.13 -1.61 -7.65
CA ASN A 65 3.95 -2.90 -8.29
C ASN A 65 2.44 -3.13 -8.48
N HIS A 66 2.04 -3.29 -9.72
CA HIS A 66 0.65 -3.32 -10.12
C HIS A 66 0.40 -4.41 -11.16
N ILE A 67 -0.66 -5.18 -10.93
CA ILE A 67 -1.21 -6.15 -11.86
C ILE A 67 -2.72 -5.96 -11.87
N ALA A 68 -3.31 -5.78 -13.04
CA ALA A 68 -4.76 -5.78 -13.21
C ALA A 68 -5.13 -6.67 -14.40
N THR A 69 -5.87 -7.74 -14.11
CA THR A 69 -6.48 -8.61 -15.11
C THR A 69 -7.97 -8.38 -15.06
N ILE A 70 -8.53 -7.86 -16.15
CA ILE A 70 -9.91 -7.38 -16.24
C ILE A 70 -10.59 -8.11 -17.39
N SER A 71 -11.79 -8.62 -17.16
CA SER A 71 -12.63 -9.27 -18.17
C SER A 71 -14.05 -8.72 -18.13
N LEU A 72 -14.57 -8.33 -19.28
CA LEU A 72 -15.94 -7.84 -19.48
C LEU A 72 -16.45 -8.34 -20.84
N GLU A 73 -17.43 -9.24 -20.83
CA GLU A 73 -17.95 -9.88 -22.06
C GLU A 73 -16.82 -10.48 -22.91
N GLU A 74 -16.62 -9.98 -24.14
CA GLU A 74 -15.56 -10.40 -25.07
C GLU A 74 -14.26 -9.58 -24.91
N GLN A 75 -14.24 -8.61 -24.00
CA GLN A 75 -13.09 -7.76 -23.75
C GLN A 75 -12.22 -8.33 -22.64
N PHE A 76 -10.92 -8.42 -22.92
CA PHE A 76 -9.89 -8.82 -21.97
C PHE A 76 -8.77 -7.77 -21.94
N LEU A 77 -8.37 -7.37 -20.73
CA LEU A 77 -7.28 -6.44 -20.51
C LEU A 77 -6.38 -6.98 -19.40
N ARG A 78 -5.08 -7.06 -19.66
CA ARG A 78 -4.06 -7.29 -18.63
C ARG A 78 -3.07 -6.15 -18.65
N LEU A 79 -2.93 -5.49 -17.51
CA LEU A 79 -2.00 -4.37 -17.31
C LEU A 79 -1.03 -4.73 -16.19
N GLU A 80 0.25 -4.61 -16.48
CA GLU A 80 1.33 -4.80 -15.52
C GLU A 80 2.17 -3.54 -15.47
N TYR A 81 2.50 -3.11 -14.27
CA TYR A 81 3.38 -1.97 -14.06
C TYR A 81 4.27 -2.19 -12.85
N GLN A 82 5.56 -1.94 -13.06
CA GLN A 82 6.56 -1.98 -12.01
C GLN A 82 7.47 -0.75 -12.18
N GLY A 83 7.37 0.24 -11.28
CA GLY A 83 8.09 1.49 -11.46
C GLY A 83 7.70 2.64 -10.54
N PRO A 84 8.29 3.83 -10.73
CA PRO A 84 7.95 5.03 -9.97
C PRO A 84 6.56 5.61 -10.30
N GLU A 85 5.96 6.36 -9.37
CA GLU A 85 4.62 6.98 -9.52
C GLU A 85 4.35 7.66 -10.88
N LYS A 86 5.33 8.40 -11.41
CA LYS A 86 5.18 9.18 -12.65
C LYS A 86 4.78 8.32 -13.85
N GLY A 87 5.33 7.11 -13.96
CA GLY A 87 5.03 6.20 -15.06
C GLY A 87 3.71 5.44 -14.89
N PHE A 88 3.11 5.46 -13.70
CA PHE A 88 1.86 4.76 -13.43
C PHE A 88 0.62 5.56 -13.86
N LYS A 89 0.71 6.89 -13.91
CA LYS A 89 -0.43 7.78 -14.22
C LYS A 89 -1.13 7.48 -15.53
N VAL A 90 -0.39 7.01 -16.53
CA VAL A 90 -0.93 6.68 -17.86
C VAL A 90 -1.97 5.56 -17.82
N PHE A 91 -1.94 4.67 -16.82
CA PHE A 91 -2.89 3.56 -16.72
C PHE A 91 -4.21 3.96 -16.05
N GLN A 92 -4.24 5.09 -15.34
CA GLN A 92 -5.40 5.49 -14.53
C GLN A 92 -6.67 5.67 -15.36
N GLY A 93 -6.55 6.28 -16.54
CA GLY A 93 -7.70 6.51 -17.43
C GLY A 93 -8.33 5.20 -17.92
N VAL A 94 -7.49 4.25 -18.36
CA VAL A 94 -7.93 2.94 -18.85
C VAL A 94 -8.57 2.12 -17.73
N LEU A 95 -7.93 2.05 -16.56
CA LEU A 95 -8.46 1.27 -15.43
C LEU A 95 -9.82 1.80 -14.96
N ASN A 96 -9.98 3.12 -14.91
CA ASN A 96 -11.24 3.74 -14.49
C ASN A 96 -12.41 3.44 -15.43
N SER A 97 -12.20 3.28 -16.74
CA SER A 97 -13.30 2.96 -17.65
C SER A 97 -13.85 1.55 -17.41
N PHE A 98 -13.00 0.59 -17.04
CA PHE A 98 -13.43 -0.78 -16.75
C PHE A 98 -13.96 -0.97 -15.33
N LEU A 99 -13.25 -0.45 -14.32
CA LEU A 99 -13.58 -0.66 -12.90
C LEU A 99 -14.83 0.11 -12.42
N ASN A 100 -15.45 0.89 -13.29
CA ASN A 100 -16.77 1.50 -13.07
C ASN A 100 -17.94 0.59 -13.48
N ASN A 101 -17.70 -0.47 -14.26
CA ASN A 101 -18.74 -1.38 -14.68
C ASN A 101 -18.98 -2.46 -13.60
N PRO A 102 -20.21 -2.60 -13.05
CA PRO A 102 -20.48 -3.59 -12.01
C PRO A 102 -20.40 -5.05 -12.49
N GLN A 103 -20.43 -5.31 -13.79
CA GLN A 103 -20.32 -6.65 -14.37
C GLN A 103 -18.87 -7.08 -14.63
N VAL A 104 -17.90 -6.22 -14.37
CA VAL A 104 -16.50 -6.51 -14.60
C VAL A 104 -16.01 -7.60 -13.64
N LYS A 105 -15.30 -8.58 -14.17
CA LYS A 105 -14.49 -9.51 -13.37
C LYS A 105 -13.07 -8.98 -13.35
N ALA A 106 -12.55 -8.68 -12.18
CA ALA A 106 -11.22 -8.09 -12.02
C ALA A 106 -10.42 -8.86 -10.97
N ASP A 107 -9.22 -9.27 -11.35
CA ASP A 107 -8.17 -9.72 -10.44
C ASP A 107 -7.11 -8.62 -10.38
N LEU A 108 -6.92 -8.04 -9.20
CA LEU A 108 -6.18 -6.81 -9.01
C LEU A 108 -5.13 -6.99 -7.92
N LEU A 109 -3.98 -6.38 -8.13
CA LEU A 109 -2.95 -6.13 -7.14
C LEU A 109 -2.45 -4.71 -7.35
N LEU A 110 -2.59 -3.88 -6.32
CA LEU A 110 -1.90 -2.60 -6.24
C LEU A 110 -1.06 -2.61 -4.98
N LYS A 111 0.27 -2.60 -5.13
CA LYS A 111 1.25 -2.55 -4.05
C LYS A 111 2.09 -1.27 -4.17
N LEU A 112 2.08 -0.47 -3.11
CA LEU A 112 2.95 0.69 -2.93
C LEU A 112 4.10 0.29 -2.00
N GLU A 113 5.34 0.41 -2.47
CA GLU A 113 6.55 0.12 -1.71
C GLU A 113 7.29 1.42 -1.42
N PHE A 114 7.56 1.67 -0.14
CA PHE A 114 8.33 2.82 0.34
C PHE A 114 9.65 2.31 0.91
N LYS A 115 10.74 2.52 0.18
CA LYS A 115 12.09 2.08 0.57
C LYS A 115 12.92 3.30 0.95
N PHE A 116 13.35 3.36 2.21
CA PHE A 116 14.08 4.52 2.73
C PHE A 116 15.59 4.27 2.63
N LEU A 117 16.35 5.25 2.13
CA LEU A 117 17.83 5.12 2.04
C LEU A 117 18.50 4.98 3.42
N SER A 118 17.86 5.55 4.44
CA SER A 118 18.22 5.36 5.85
C SER A 118 16.95 5.07 6.62
N PRO A 119 16.97 4.17 7.63
CA PRO A 119 15.79 3.88 8.43
C PRO A 119 15.17 5.16 8.98
N ILE A 120 13.86 5.32 8.76
CA ILE A 120 13.12 6.44 9.35
C ILE A 120 12.79 6.14 10.81
N MET A 121 12.64 7.18 11.63
CA MET A 121 12.27 7.01 13.02
C MET A 121 10.84 6.45 13.11
N VAL A 122 10.61 5.52 14.05
CA VAL A 122 9.31 4.90 14.28
C VAL A 122 8.21 5.90 14.67
N GLU A 123 8.60 7.02 15.28
CA GLU A 123 7.74 8.16 15.65
C GLU A 123 7.87 9.35 14.67
N GLY A 124 8.53 9.12 13.53
CA GLY A 124 8.78 10.13 12.49
C GLY A 124 7.50 10.68 11.85
N GLY A 125 7.64 11.83 11.20
CA GLY A 125 6.53 12.48 10.51
C GLY A 125 6.01 11.67 9.31
N GLU A 126 6.89 10.88 8.69
CA GLU A 126 6.63 10.09 7.48
C GLU A 126 5.52 9.06 7.70
N ILE A 127 5.56 8.31 8.81
CA ILE A 127 4.53 7.32 9.14
C ILE A 127 3.18 7.98 9.37
N ARG A 128 3.19 9.10 10.10
CA ARG A 128 1.99 9.86 10.41
C ARG A 128 1.38 10.47 9.14
N ASP A 129 2.21 11.00 8.25
CA ASP A 129 1.77 11.61 7.00
C ASP A 129 1.24 10.56 6.03
N LEU A 130 1.88 9.38 5.97
CA LEU A 130 1.38 8.22 5.24
C LEU A 130 0.00 7.79 5.77
N LYS A 131 -0.15 7.64 7.09
CA LYS A 131 -1.44 7.30 7.71
C LYS A 131 -2.52 8.33 7.34
N LYS A 132 -2.23 9.62 7.52
CA LYS A 132 -3.16 10.71 7.20
C LYS A 132 -3.57 10.73 5.74
N ALA A 133 -2.65 10.43 4.82
CA ALA A 133 -2.95 10.34 3.40
C ALA A 133 -3.94 9.20 3.10
N LEU A 134 -3.72 8.02 3.69
CA LEU A 134 -4.60 6.86 3.53
C LEU A 134 -5.97 7.06 4.21
N GLU A 135 -6.03 7.79 5.33
CA GLU A 135 -7.28 8.12 6.02
C GLU A 135 -8.19 9.07 5.22
N ARG A 136 -7.68 9.79 4.21
CA ARG A 136 -8.53 10.66 3.35
C ARG A 136 -9.52 9.87 2.49
N ASN A 137 -9.12 8.67 2.06
CA ASN A 137 -9.98 7.76 1.33
C ASN A 137 -9.71 6.32 1.82
N PRO A 138 -10.26 5.96 3.00
CA PRO A 138 -9.84 4.77 3.72
C PRO A 138 -10.28 3.52 2.98
N VAL A 139 -9.31 2.64 2.71
CA VAL A 139 -9.56 1.28 2.25
C VAL A 139 -10.00 0.40 3.43
N ASP A 140 -10.84 -0.57 3.12
CA ASP A 140 -11.41 -1.50 4.09
C ASP A 140 -10.51 -2.73 4.26
N ASN A 141 -9.86 -3.18 3.18
CA ASN A 141 -8.95 -4.34 3.17
C ASN A 141 -7.52 -3.93 2.74
N LEU A 142 -6.80 -3.24 3.63
CA LEU A 142 -5.38 -2.92 3.51
C LEU A 142 -4.54 -4.10 4.00
N ASN A 143 -3.52 -4.51 3.25
CA ASN A 143 -2.40 -5.26 3.80
C ASN A 143 -1.20 -4.30 3.99
N LEU A 144 -0.75 -4.18 5.23
CA LEU A 144 0.39 -3.34 5.64
C LEU A 144 1.53 -4.24 6.10
N VAL A 145 2.71 -4.06 5.51
CA VAL A 145 3.95 -4.71 5.92
C VAL A 145 4.97 -3.63 6.26
N ALA A 146 5.71 -3.81 7.34
CA ALA A 146 6.84 -2.93 7.68
C ALA A 146 8.07 -3.76 8.02
N LYS A 147 9.23 -3.41 7.46
CA LYS A 147 10.52 -3.98 7.85
C LYS A 147 11.22 -3.01 8.79
N VAL A 148 11.65 -3.52 9.94
CA VAL A 148 12.21 -2.71 11.01
C VAL A 148 13.68 -3.04 11.26
N THR A 149 14.39 -2.12 11.90
CA THR A 149 15.77 -2.27 12.35
C THR A 149 15.86 -2.05 13.85
N TYR A 150 16.88 -2.62 14.49
CA TYR A 150 17.17 -2.49 15.93
C TYR A 150 18.54 -1.89 16.16
#